data_AF-A0A1V5ZU33-F1
#
_entry.id   AF-A0A1V5ZU33-F1
#
_cell.length_a   1.000
_cell.length_b   1.000
_cell.length_c   1.000
_cell.angle_alpha   90.00
_cell.angle_beta   90.00
_cell.angle_gamma   90.00
#
_symmetry.space_group_name_H-M   'P 1'
#
loop_
_entity.id
_entity.type
_entity.pdbx_description
1 polymer ?
#
loop_
_entity_poly.entity_id
_entity_poly.type
_entity_poly.pdbx_seq_one_letter_code
_entity_poly.pdbx_strand_id
1 'polypeptide(L)'
;MFDVMESLIESDEFQREFCRNCPAIEKISGARGSFGVPMEPDDYVCPADFVPGDGGCVRCDVFELVVERLEDLEAWLKGAVQDGD
;
A
#
# COMPACT_ATOMS: atom_id res chain seq x y z
N MET A 1 5.49 15.19 8.71
CA MET A 1 4.34 14.61 8.03
C MET A 1 3.10 15.36 8.46
N PHE A 2 2.33 15.94 7.54
CA PHE A 2 0.97 16.40 7.83
C PHE A 2 0.13 15.16 8.18
N ASP A 3 -0.63 15.21 9.27
CA ASP A 3 -1.47 14.08 9.75
C ASP A 3 -2.36 13.48 8.64
N VAL A 4 -2.77 14.29 7.66
CA VAL A 4 -3.59 13.84 6.53
C VAL A 4 -2.81 12.94 5.57
N MET A 5 -1.54 13.26 5.28
CA MET A 5 -0.71 12.44 4.39
C MET A 5 -0.33 11.13 5.08
N GLU A 6 -0.01 11.18 6.38
CA GLU A 6 0.26 9.98 7.19
C GLU A 6 -0.98 9.06 7.23
N SER A 7 -2.14 9.63 7.54
CA SER A 7 -3.42 8.91 7.53
C SER A 7 -3.77 8.31 6.18
N LEU A 8 -3.35 8.94 5.07
CA LEU A 8 -3.58 8.41 3.72
C LEU A 8 -2.75 7.15 3.46
N ILE A 9 -1.47 7.15 3.82
CA ILE A 9 -0.57 6.00 3.61
C ILE A 9 -0.96 4.83 4.52
N GLU A 10 -1.42 5.11 5.73
CA GLU A 10 -1.89 4.08 6.67
C GLU A 10 -3.26 3.51 6.31
N SER A 11 -4.02 4.16 5.42
CA SER A 11 -5.39 3.73 5.10
C SER A 11 -5.46 2.40 4.35
N ASP A 12 -6.39 1.52 4.76
CA ASP A 12 -6.65 0.23 4.09
C ASP A 12 -6.85 0.37 2.57
N GLU A 13 -7.44 1.49 2.12
CA GLU A 13 -7.64 1.77 0.71
C GLU A 13 -6.31 1.97 -0.03
N PHE A 14 -5.42 2.80 0.50
CA PHE A 14 -4.07 2.94 -0.04
C PHE A 14 -3.34 1.61 -0.03
N GLN A 15 -3.34 0.90 1.10
CA GLN A 15 -2.65 -0.38 1.22
C GLN A 15 -3.13 -1.37 0.15
N ARG A 16 -4.45 -1.50 -0.01
CA ARG A 16 -5.07 -2.41 -0.97
C ARG A 16 -4.74 -2.04 -2.42
N GLU A 17 -4.87 -0.77 -2.80
CA GLU A 17 -4.60 -0.36 -4.18
C GLU A 17 -3.09 -0.32 -4.47
N PHE A 18 -2.26 0.10 -3.53
CA PHE A 18 -0.81 0.05 -3.62
C PHE A 18 -0.29 -1.38 -3.76
N CYS A 19 -0.95 -2.37 -3.15
CA CYS A 19 -0.60 -3.79 -3.31
C CYS A 19 -1.32 -4.50 -4.46
N ARG A 20 -2.22 -3.83 -5.16
CA ARG A 20 -2.98 -4.46 -6.23
C ARG A 20 -2.03 -5.02 -7.30
N ASN A 21 -2.27 -6.28 -7.68
CA ASN A 21 -1.46 -7.04 -8.62
C ASN A 21 0.04 -7.10 -8.25
N CYS A 22 0.39 -7.04 -6.96
CA CYS A 22 1.76 -7.26 -6.53
C CYS A 22 2.21 -8.68 -6.90
N PRO A 23 3.34 -8.85 -7.61
CA PRO A 23 3.78 -10.17 -8.07
C PRO A 23 4.21 -11.09 -6.93
N ALA A 24 4.52 -10.53 -5.76
CA ALA A 24 4.86 -11.30 -4.56
C ALA A 24 3.62 -11.79 -3.79
N ILE A 25 2.42 -11.28 -4.09
CA ILE A 25 1.20 -11.74 -3.43
C ILE A 25 0.82 -13.10 -3.98
N GLU A 26 0.77 -14.09 -3.10
CA GLU A 26 0.31 -15.43 -3.43
C GLU A 26 -1.20 -15.49 -3.35
N LYS A 27 -1.83 -16.00 -4.42
CA LYS A 27 -3.26 -16.27 -4.45
C LYS A 27 -3.51 -17.70 -4.00
N ILE A 28 -4.13 -17.86 -2.84
CA ILE A 28 -4.60 -19.14 -2.33
C ILE A 28 -6.02 -19.34 -2.86
N SER A 29 -6.17 -20.30 -3.77
CA SER A 29 -7.50 -20.61 -4.33
C SER A 29 -8.32 -21.38 -3.31
N GLY A 30 -9.53 -20.91 -3.04
CA GLY A 30 -10.44 -21.60 -2.12
C GLY A 30 -10.93 -22.93 -2.68
N ALA A 31 -11.45 -23.80 -1.80
CA ALA A 31 -12.04 -25.07 -2.21
C ALA A 31 -13.22 -24.87 -3.18
N ARG A 32 -13.31 -25.76 -4.19
CA ARG A 32 -14.43 -25.85 -5.13
C ARG A 32 -15.14 -27.19 -5.01
N GLY A 33 -16.47 -27.17 -5.06
CA GLY A 33 -17.29 -28.38 -5.05
C GLY A 33 -17.20 -29.17 -6.35
N SER A 34 -17.82 -30.35 -6.40
CA SER A 34 -17.78 -31.27 -7.55
C SER A 34 -18.34 -30.69 -8.86
N PHE A 35 -19.08 -29.59 -8.79
CA PHE A 35 -19.60 -28.84 -9.95
C PHE A 35 -18.83 -27.54 -10.23
N GLY A 36 -17.65 -27.35 -9.63
CA GLY A 36 -16.83 -26.14 -9.77
C GLY A 36 -17.34 -24.93 -8.98
N VAL A 37 -18.43 -25.09 -8.22
CA VAL A 37 -19.02 -24.05 -7.37
C VAL A 37 -18.03 -23.67 -6.25
N PRO A 38 -17.70 -22.39 -6.08
CA PRO A 38 -16.86 -21.94 -4.97
C PRO A 38 -17.49 -22.33 -3.62
N MET A 39 -16.77 -23.05 -2.77
CA MET A 39 -17.16 -23.33 -1.39
C MET A 39 -16.43 -22.44 -0.40
N GLU A 40 -15.17 -22.11 -0.69
CA GLU A 40 -14.38 -21.13 0.04
C GLU A 40 -13.97 -19.99 -0.89
N PRO A 41 -13.86 -18.75 -0.37
CA PRO A 41 -13.33 -17.64 -1.15
C PRO A 41 -11.84 -17.84 -1.47
N ASP A 42 -11.37 -17.20 -2.52
CA ASP A 42 -9.94 -17.06 -2.76
C ASP A 42 -9.35 -16.09 -1.72
N ASP A 43 -8.17 -16.41 -1.20
CA ASP A 43 -7.42 -15.58 -0.27
C ASP A 43 -6.11 -15.07 -0.93
N TYR A 44 -5.58 -13.96 -0.42
CA TYR A 44 -4.38 -13.32 -0.92
C TYR A 44 -3.41 -13.08 0.23
N VAL A 45 -2.23 -13.69 0.17
CA VAL A 45 -1.23 -13.60 1.24
C VAL A 45 -0.01 -12.85 0.73
N CYS A 46 0.40 -11.82 1.47
CA CYS A 46 1.65 -11.10 1.23
C CYS A 46 2.77 -11.75 2.06
N PRO A 47 3.91 -12.15 1.46
CA PRO A 47 5.01 -12.76 2.21
C PRO A 47 5.70 -11.81 3.20
N ALA A 48 5.51 -10.50 3.02
CA ALA A 48 6.02 -9.46 3.91
C ALA A 48 4.95 -8.90 4.86
N ASP A 49 3.77 -9.51 4.95
CA ASP A 49 2.61 -9.03 5.74
C ASP A 49 2.29 -7.53 5.55
N PHE A 50 2.61 -7.03 4.35
CA PHE A 50 2.52 -5.61 4.01
C PHE A 50 3.24 -4.68 5.00
N VAL A 51 4.35 -5.08 5.61
CA VAL A 51 5.17 -4.17 6.41
C VAL A 51 5.87 -3.19 5.46
N PRO A 52 5.45 -1.91 5.40
CA PRO A 52 6.02 -0.96 4.46
C PRO A 52 7.46 -0.64 4.90
N GLY A 53 8.40 -0.59 3.96
CA GLY A 53 9.83 -0.41 4.29
C GLY A 53 10.56 -1.70 4.71
N ASP A 54 9.88 -2.85 4.78
CA ASP A 54 10.54 -4.13 5.03
C ASP A 54 11.30 -4.58 3.77
N GLY A 55 12.55 -5.02 3.92
CA GLY A 55 13.38 -5.56 2.83
C GLY A 55 12.80 -6.82 2.18
N GLY A 56 11.80 -7.47 2.81
CA GLY A 56 11.00 -8.53 2.19
C GLY A 56 9.95 -8.05 1.17
N CYS A 57 9.62 -6.76 1.16
CA CYS A 57 8.63 -6.17 0.26
C CYS A 57 9.26 -5.80 -1.09
N VAL A 58 8.81 -6.45 -2.17
CA VAL A 58 9.29 -6.14 -3.55
C VAL A 58 8.90 -4.75 -4.05
N ARG A 59 8.02 -4.04 -3.33
CA ARG A 59 7.61 -2.66 -3.62
C ARG A 59 8.19 -1.66 -2.60
N CYS A 60 9.15 -2.06 -1.77
CA CYS A 60 9.77 -1.22 -0.74
C CYS A 60 10.31 0.09 -1.33
N ASP A 61 11.16 0.01 -2.35
CA ASP A 61 11.74 1.20 -3.00
C ASP A 61 10.68 2.16 -3.55
N VAL A 62 9.57 1.61 -4.07
CA VAL A 62 8.45 2.41 -4.58
C VAL A 62 7.70 3.09 -3.44
N PHE A 63 7.51 2.40 -2.32
CA PHE A 63 6.88 2.97 -1.13
C PHE A 63 7.74 4.10 -0.55
N GLU A 64 9.04 3.87 -0.37
CA GLU A 64 9.99 4.89 0.10
C GLU A 64 9.98 6.12 -0.81
N LEU A 65 9.96 5.93 -2.13
CA LEU A 65 9.85 7.04 -3.08
C LEU A 65 8.54 7.81 -2.91
N VAL A 66 7.41 7.14 -2.69
CA VAL A 66 6.12 7.82 -2.46
C VAL A 66 6.17 8.65 -1.18
N VAL A 67 6.73 8.10 -0.10
CA VAL A 67 6.93 8.82 1.16
C VAL A 67 7.80 10.05 0.96
N GLU A 68 8.97 9.90 0.32
CA GLU A 68 9.89 11.01 0.02
C GLU A 68 9.16 12.13 -0.77
N ARG A 69 8.35 11.76 -1.78
CA ARG A 69 7.60 12.75 -2.57
C ARG A 69 6.49 13.44 -1.79
N LEU A 70 5.88 12.76 -0.84
CA LEU A 70 4.89 13.37 0.05
C LEU A 70 5.56 14.33 1.03
N GLU A 71 6.73 13.99 1.55
CA GLU A 71 7.54 14.88 2.39
C GLU A 71 8.02 16.12 1.62
N ASP A 72 8.48 15.96 0.39
CA ASP A 72 8.84 17.06 -0.52
C ASP A 72 7.64 18.01 -0.73
N LEU A 73 6.46 17.44 -1.01
CA LEU A 73 5.22 18.19 -1.23
C LEU A 73 4.80 18.94 0.03
N GLU A 74 4.91 18.32 1.19
CA GLU A 74 4.65 18.95 2.48
C GLU A 74 5.60 20.11 2.75
N ALA A 75 6.90 19.94 2.50
CA ALA A 75 7.88 21.00 2.67
C ALA A 75 7.57 22.19 1.75
N TRP A 76 7.20 21.90 0.51
CA TRP A 76 6.77 22.92 -0.45
C TRP A 76 5.51 23.65 0.00
N LEU A 77 4.47 22.94 0.44
CA LEU A 77 3.23 23.53 0.94
C LEU A 77 3.48 24.41 2.17
N LYS A 78 4.33 23.98 3.11
CA LYS A 78 4.70 24.77 4.28
C LYS A 78 5.44 26.05 3.90
N GLY A 79 6.34 26.00 2.92
CA GLY A 79 7.02 27.18 2.39
C GLY A 79 6.06 28.14 1.69
N ALA A 80 5.16 27.62 0.84
CA ALA A 80 4.18 28.43 0.11
C ALA A 80 3.18 29.16 1.04
N VAL A 81 2.87 28.58 2.20
CA VAL A 81 2.03 29.22 3.23
C VAL A 81 2.78 30.36 3.96
N GLN A 82 4.11 30.34 4.00
CA GLN A 82 4.92 31.36 4.69
C GLN A 82 5.21 32.61 3.84
N ASP A 83 5.17 32.49 2.51
CA ASP A 83 5.44 33.60 1.58
C ASP A 83 4.17 34.38 1.16
N GLY A 84 3.03 34.10 1.79
CA GLY A 84 1.71 34.63 1.42
C GLY A 84 1.14 35.74 2.33
N ASP A 85 1.98 36.45 3.09
CA ASP A 85 1.59 37.59 3.95
C ASP A 85 1.86 38.95 3.26
#